data_AF-A0A7C4DVX6-F1
#
_entry.id   AF-A0A7C4DVX6-F1
#
_cell.length_a   1.000
_cell.length_b   1.000
_cell.length_c   1.000
_cell.angle_alpha   90.00
_cell.angle_beta   90.00
_cell.angle_gamma   90.00
#
_symmetry.space_group_name_H-M   'P 1'
#
loop_
_entity.id
_entity.type
_entity.pdbx_description
1 polymer ?
#
loop_
_entity_poly.entity_id
_entity_poly.type
_entity_poly.pdbx_seq_one_letter_code
_entity_poly.pdbx_strand_id
1 'polypeptide(L)' 'MLIDEKGSGDSWIGRNYAYKPIVVRSKDNLLGKLVDVEVTAAHINYLEAEIIRFK' A
#
# COMPACT_ATOMS: atom_id res chain seq x y z
N MET A 1 -4.06 6.74 0.58
CA MET A 1 -2.77 6.38 1.17
C MET A 1 -1.65 6.86 0.25
N LEU A 2 -0.61 7.48 0.80
CA LEU A 2 0.60 7.81 0.05
C LEU A 2 1.52 6.59 0.02
N ILE A 3 2.00 6.21 -1.16
CA ILE A 3 3.05 5.21 -1.34
C ILE A 3 4.41 5.89 -1.17
N ASP A 4 5.15 5.51 -0.14
CA ASP A 4 6.45 6.10 0.22
C ASP A 4 7.63 5.13 0.09
N GLU A 5 7.35 3.83 -0.05
CA GLU A 5 8.39 2.80 -0.07
C GLU A 5 8.09 1.70 -1.10
N LYS A 6 9.15 1.21 -1.76
CA LYS A 6 9.10 0.00 -2.58
C LYS A 6 9.48 -1.19 -1.70
N GLY A 7 8.61 -2.19 -1.62
CA GLY A 7 8.87 -3.44 -0.92
C GLY A 7 9.60 -4.46 -1.79
N SER A 8 9.50 -5.73 -1.41
CA SER A 8 10.05 -6.85 -2.19
C SER A 8 9.16 -7.21 -3.38
N GLY A 9 9.78 -7.52 -4.52
CA GLY A 9 9.06 -7.87 -5.76
C GLY A 9 8.16 -6.74 -6.25
N ASP A 10 6.90 -7.08 -6.52
CA ASP A 10 5.87 -6.14 -6.99
C ASP A 10 5.11 -5.46 -5.84
N SER A 11 5.66 -5.46 -4.61
CA SER A 11 5.01 -4.83 -3.47
C SER A 11 5.39 -3.36 -3.29
N TRP A 12 4.40 -2.59 -2.85
CA TRP A 12 4.51 -1.18 -2.53
C TRP A 12 3.93 -0.93 -1.16
N ILE A 13 4.58 -0.06 -0.41
CA ILE A 13 4.25 0.21 0.97
C ILE A 13 3.85 1.67 1.09
N GLY A 14 2.76 1.88 1.82
CA GLY A 14 2.34 3.19 2.28
C GLY A 14 1.84 3.10 3.71
N ARG A 15 1.51 4.25 4.28
CA ARG A 15 0.95 4.32 5.64
C ARG A 15 -0.40 5.02 5.64
N ASN A 16 -1.32 4.53 6.47
CA ASN A 16 -2.60 5.20 6.70
C ASN A 16 -2.49 6.28 7.79
N TYR A 17 -3.63 6.91 8.14
CA TYR A 17 -3.71 7.95 9.16
C TYR A 17 -3.23 7.48 10.56
N ALA A 18 -3.28 6.18 10.84
CA ALA A 18 -2.85 5.58 12.10
C ALA A 18 -1.39 5.12 12.06
N TYR A 19 -0.63 5.53 11.03
CA TYR A 19 0.76 5.15 10.79
C TYR A 19 0.98 3.62 10.66
N LYS A 20 -0.09 2.85 10.39
CA LYS A 20 0.03 1.41 10.14
C LYS A 20 0.56 1.20 8.71
N PRO A 21 1.59 0.36 8.52
CA PRO A 21 2.04 -0.05 7.20
C PRO A 21 0.91 -0.80 6.47
N ILE A 22 0.69 -0.43 5.22
CA ILE A 22 -0.22 -1.14 4.31
C ILE A 22 0.58 -1.50 3.06
N VAL A 23 0.50 -2.77 2.68
CA VAL A 23 1.16 -3.36 1.51
C VAL A 23 0.13 -3.55 0.42
N VAL A 24 0.44 -3.06 -0.78
CA VAL A 24 -0.31 -3.32 -2.01
C VAL A 24 0.63 -3.94 -3.05
N ARG A 25 0.07 -4.61 -4.07
CA ARG A 25 0.86 -5.18 -5.17
C ARG A 25 0.55 -4.49 -6.50
N SER A 26 1.59 -4.11 -7.24
CA SER A 26 1.49 -3.62 -8.61
C SER A 26 2.84 -3.70 -9.33
N LYS A 27 2.80 -4.00 -10.63
CA LYS A 27 3.96 -3.94 -11.51
C LYS A 27 4.33 -2.51 -11.92
N ASP A 28 3.40 -1.56 -11.72
CA ASP A 28 3.64 -0.16 -12.01
C ASP A 28 4.50 0.50 -10.94
N ASN A 29 5.21 1.57 -11.33
CA ASN A 29 5.87 2.43 -10.34
C ASN A 29 4.81 3.26 -9.58
N LEU A 30 4.67 2.98 -8.28
CA LEU A 30 3.69 3.66 -7.42
C LEU A 30 4.29 4.71 -6.49
N LEU A 31 5.62 4.88 -6.48
CA LEU A 31 6.29 5.79 -5.55
C LEU A 31 5.74 7.23 -5.66
N GLY A 32 5.37 7.81 -4.51
CA GLY A 32 4.82 9.17 -4.41
C GLY A 32 3.35 9.30 -4.81
N LYS A 33 2.68 8.22 -5.24
CA LYS A 33 1.26 8.26 -5.63
C LYS A 33 0.34 8.18 -4.42
N LEU A 34 -0.79 8.88 -4.53
CA LEU A 34 -1.93 8.71 -3.63
C LEU A 34 -2.91 7.68 -4.21
N VAL A 35 -3.20 6.64 -3.43
CA VAL A 35 -4.11 5.55 -3.81
C VAL A 35 -5.17 5.34 -2.76
N ASP A 36 -6.40 5.08 -3.19
CA ASP A 36 -7.42 4.52 -2.33
C ASP A 36 -7.30 2.99 -2.36
N VAL A 37 -7.35 2.38 -1.18
CA VAL A 37 -7.09 0.96 -0.98
C VAL A 37 -8.15 0.35 -0.06
N GLU A 38 -8.43 -0.92 -0.26
CA GLU A 38 -9.28 -1.74 0.61
C GLU A 38 -8.43 -2.80 1.30
N VAL A 39 -8.46 -2.83 2.63
CA VAL A 39 -7.71 -3.81 3.42
C VAL A 39 -8.39 -5.17 3.31
N THR A 40 -7.65 -6.17 2.84
CA THR A 40 -8.13 -7.53 2.62
C THR A 40 -7.63 -8.51 3.68
N ALA A 41 -6.48 -8.24 4.31
CA ALA A 41 -5.97 -9.06 5.40
C ALA A 41 -5.15 -8.24 6.42
N ALA A 42 -5.10 -8.73 7.65
CA ALA A 42 -4.29 -8.17 8.72
C ALA A 42 -3.18 -9.15 9.11
N HIS A 43 -1.93 -8.68 9.06
CA HIS A 43 -0.75 -9.41 9.52
C HIS A 43 -0.19 -8.72 10.76
N ILE A 44 0.71 -9.39 11.49
CA ILE A 44 1.28 -8.85 12.75
C ILE A 44 1.92 -7.47 12.55
N ASN A 45 2.63 -7.27 11.44
CA ASN A 45 3.43 -6.08 11.20
C ASN A 45 2.87 -5.13 10.12
N TYR A 46 1.85 -5.55 9.36
CA TYR A 46 1.31 -4.77 8.25
C TYR A 46 -0.12 -5.19 7.90
N LEU A 47 -0.81 -4.36 7.14
CA LEU A 47 -2.10 -4.69 6.52
C LEU A 47 -1.88 -4.97 5.03
N GLU A 48 -2.48 -6.02 4.51
CA GLU A 48 -2.51 -6.27 3.07
C GLU A 48 -3.76 -5.63 2.48
N ALA A 49 -3.63 -5.00 1.32
CA ALA A 49 -4.71 -4.28 0.68
C ALA A 49 -4.65 -4.35 -0.85
N GLU A 50 -5.81 -4.21 -1.47
CA GLU A 50 -5.96 -4.07 -2.91
C GLU A 50 -6.21 -2.60 -3.28
N ILE A 51 -5.69 -2.17 -4.43
CA ILE A 51 -5.90 -0.80 -4.94
C ILE A 51 -7.27 -0.74 -5.61
N ILE A 52 -8.13 0.14 -5.09
CA ILE A 52 -9.47 0.34 -5.66
C ILE A 52 -9.50 1.51 -6.66
N ARG A 53 -8.68 2.55 -6.45
CA ARG A 53 -8.60 3.73 -7.34
C ARG A 53 -7.34 4.58 -7.10
N PHE A 54 -6.85 5.22 -8.16
CA PHE A 54 -5.83 6.27 -8.09
C PHE A 54 -6.46 7.66 -7.88
N LYS A 55 -5.81 8.48 -7.03
CA LYS A 55 -6.19 9.89 -6.79
C LYS A 55 -5.38 10.85 -7.65
#